data_AF-A0A1Q4DWU5-F1
#
_entry.id   AF-A0A1Q4DWU5-F1
#
_cell.length_a   1.000
_cell.length_b   1.000
_cell.length_c   1.000
_cell.angle_alpha   90.00
_cell.angle_beta   90.00
_cell.angle_gamma   90.00
#
_symmetry.space_group_name_H-M   'P 1'
#
loop_
_entity.id
_entity.type
_entity.pdbx_description
1 polymer ?
#
loop_
_entity_poly.entity_id
_entity_poly.type
_entity_poly.pdbx_seq_one_letter_code
_entity_poly.pdbx_strand_id
1 'polypeptide(L)'
;MVTSALLAAPSWLAVPAASVFDALWLAFGDWRHSRDLHAGGVAVTAAWLCGCRPGPVTERFEGPVTSALAESERVAAQLVLDEWAGAPRFPAEEYCEELGVMFVAPRPVSREWASGAHRTLRWALGRYGSDGRVGPPVPLPRRRDDGSLVPADELYGASLSRAGRMLGPAQRAELRREADLTAARSQRLEARVLELQRAASRG
;
A
#
# COMPACT_ATOMS: atom_id res chain seq x y z
N MET A 1 -20.37 -8.17 -15.34
CA MET A 1 -19.51 -7.22 -16.10
C MET A 1 -19.00 -6.16 -15.11
N VAL A 2 -17.78 -6.31 -14.61
CA VAL A 2 -17.06 -5.22 -13.92
C VAL A 2 -15.88 -4.87 -14.82
N THR A 3 -16.22 -4.26 -15.95
CA THR A 3 -15.26 -3.75 -16.94
C THR A 3 -15.07 -2.26 -16.69
N SER A 4 -13.84 -1.87 -16.40
CA SER A 4 -13.28 -0.54 -16.72
C SER A 4 -14.00 0.69 -16.16
N ALA A 5 -14.48 0.64 -14.93
CA ALA A 5 -14.21 1.76 -14.05
C ALA A 5 -12.96 1.38 -13.27
N LEU A 6 -11.78 1.85 -13.71
CA LEU A 6 -10.80 2.25 -12.70
C LEU A 6 -11.61 3.12 -11.74
N LEU A 7 -11.98 2.62 -10.56
CA LEU A 7 -12.38 3.51 -9.47
C LEU A 7 -11.25 4.54 -9.45
N ALA A 8 -11.57 5.77 -9.83
CA ALA A 8 -10.58 6.79 -10.05
C ALA A 8 -9.88 6.98 -8.72
N ALA A 9 -8.73 6.34 -8.56
CA ALA A 9 -8.04 6.37 -7.29
C ALA A 9 -7.75 7.85 -7.01
N PRO A 10 -7.89 8.29 -5.76
CA PRO A 10 -7.82 9.71 -5.47
C PRO A 10 -6.53 10.33 -6.00
N SER A 11 -6.63 11.48 -6.69
CA SER A 11 -5.50 12.12 -7.36
C SER A 11 -4.39 12.59 -6.41
N TRP A 12 -4.68 12.65 -5.10
CA TRP A 12 -3.73 13.02 -4.07
C TRP A 12 -2.77 11.89 -3.67
N LEU A 13 -3.03 10.64 -4.10
CA LEU A 13 -2.17 9.51 -3.76
C LEU A 13 -0.73 9.77 -4.23
N ALA A 14 0.23 9.56 -3.32
CA ALA A 14 1.66 9.67 -3.63
C ALA A 14 2.18 8.48 -4.46
N VAL A 15 1.31 7.50 -4.77
CA VAL A 15 1.63 6.26 -5.46
C VAL A 15 0.64 6.02 -6.59
N PRO A 16 1.03 5.30 -7.67
CA PRO A 16 0.12 4.98 -8.75
C PRO A 16 -1.10 4.19 -8.26
N ALA A 17 -2.28 4.53 -8.79
CA ALA A 17 -3.55 3.84 -8.51
C ALA A 17 -3.43 2.31 -8.64
N ALA A 18 -2.77 1.85 -9.72
CA ALA A 18 -2.55 0.44 -10.00
C ALA A 18 -1.81 -0.27 -8.86
N SER A 19 -0.87 0.40 -8.19
CA SER A 19 -0.16 -0.16 -7.04
C SER A 19 -1.09 -0.38 -5.84
N VAL A 20 -2.04 0.52 -5.60
CA VAL A 20 -3.03 0.36 -4.52
C VAL A 20 -3.95 -0.82 -4.82
N PHE A 21 -4.35 -0.99 -6.08
CA PHE A 21 -5.11 -2.16 -6.53
C PHE A 21 -4.33 -3.47 -6.40
N ASP A 22 -3.07 -3.51 -6.80
CA ASP A 22 -2.22 -4.69 -6.62
C ASP A 22 -2.08 -5.03 -5.12
N ALA A 23 -1.88 -4.01 -4.26
CA ALA A 23 -1.79 -4.19 -2.81
C ALA A 23 -3.08 -4.77 -2.22
N LEU A 24 -4.24 -4.27 -2.65
CA LEU A 24 -5.54 -4.81 -2.26
C LEU A 24 -5.63 -6.31 -2.55
N TRP A 25 -5.40 -6.71 -3.80
CA TRP A 25 -5.59 -8.09 -4.21
C TRP A 25 -4.59 -9.02 -3.54
N LEU A 26 -3.32 -8.67 -3.50
CA LEU A 26 -2.28 -9.50 -2.88
C LEU A 26 -2.53 -9.67 -1.38
N ALA A 27 -2.79 -8.57 -0.66
CA ALA A 27 -3.08 -8.65 0.78
C ALA A 27 -4.40 -9.38 1.07
N PHE A 28 -5.42 -9.22 0.21
CA PHE A 28 -6.66 -9.98 0.33
C PHE A 28 -6.43 -11.49 0.15
N GLY A 29 -5.59 -11.88 -0.82
CA GLY A 29 -5.19 -13.26 -1.04
C GLY A 29 -4.51 -13.86 0.19
N ASP A 30 -3.57 -13.13 0.78
CA ASP A 30 -2.87 -13.54 1.99
C ASP A 30 -3.83 -13.67 3.17
N TRP A 31 -4.65 -12.66 3.45
CA TRP A 31 -5.65 -12.72 4.51
C TRP A 31 -6.66 -13.86 4.33
N ARG A 32 -7.13 -14.11 3.10
CA ARG A 32 -8.07 -15.20 2.82
C ARG A 32 -7.45 -16.57 3.08
N HIS A 33 -6.16 -16.74 2.81
CA HIS A 33 -5.47 -18.02 2.93
C HIS A 33 -4.96 -18.29 4.35
N SER A 34 -4.28 -17.33 4.97
CA SER A 34 -3.58 -17.51 6.25
C SER A 34 -4.29 -16.87 7.44
N ARG A 35 -5.36 -16.08 7.19
CA ARG A 35 -6.01 -15.23 8.21
C ARG A 35 -5.05 -14.23 8.86
N ASP A 36 -3.98 -13.86 8.18
CA ASP A 36 -3.05 -12.81 8.63
C ASP A 36 -3.78 -11.47 8.78
N LEU A 37 -3.93 -11.02 10.02
CA LEU A 37 -4.61 -9.78 10.37
C LEU A 37 -3.88 -8.53 9.86
N HIS A 38 -2.56 -8.57 9.71
CA HIS A 38 -1.82 -7.49 9.07
C HIS A 38 -2.23 -7.35 7.61
N ALA A 39 -2.25 -8.45 6.86
CA ALA A 39 -2.74 -8.48 5.49
C ALA A 39 -4.22 -8.05 5.39
N GLY A 40 -5.05 -8.43 6.37
CA GLY A 40 -6.43 -7.95 6.48
C GLY A 40 -6.53 -6.43 6.59
N GLY A 41 -5.75 -5.82 7.47
CA GLY A 41 -5.65 -4.37 7.62
C GLY A 41 -5.18 -3.66 6.35
N VAL A 42 -4.19 -4.23 5.65
CA VAL A 42 -3.73 -3.72 4.34
C VAL A 42 -4.85 -3.77 3.30
N ALA A 43 -5.51 -4.93 3.15
CA ALA A 43 -6.55 -5.14 2.15
C ALA A 43 -7.74 -4.20 2.35
N VAL A 44 -8.26 -4.09 3.57
CA VAL A 44 -9.41 -3.21 3.85
C VAL A 44 -9.05 -1.75 3.63
N THR A 45 -7.85 -1.34 4.01
CA THR A 45 -7.37 0.04 3.77
C THR A 45 -7.25 0.34 2.29
N ALA A 46 -6.67 -0.55 1.50
CA ALA A 46 -6.57 -0.37 0.05
C ALA A 46 -7.96 -0.33 -0.62
N ALA A 47 -8.91 -1.16 -0.16
CA ALA A 47 -10.30 -1.12 -0.63
C ALA A 47 -11.01 0.20 -0.25
N TRP A 48 -10.76 0.72 0.96
CA TRP A 48 -11.28 2.02 1.41
C TRP A 48 -10.74 3.17 0.56
N LEU A 49 -9.43 3.20 0.28
CA LEU A 49 -8.82 4.21 -0.61
C LEU A 49 -9.41 4.20 -2.02
N CYS A 50 -9.86 3.03 -2.49
CA CYS A 50 -10.59 2.89 -3.75
C CYS A 50 -12.09 3.23 -3.65
N GLY A 51 -12.60 3.64 -2.48
CA GLY A 51 -14.00 4.03 -2.27
C GLY A 51 -15.00 2.87 -2.09
N CYS A 52 -14.52 1.64 -1.83
CA CYS A 52 -15.37 0.44 -1.80
C CYS A 52 -15.87 0.03 -0.41
N ARG A 53 -15.34 0.64 0.67
CA ARG A 53 -15.51 0.18 2.06
C ARG A 53 -15.54 1.38 3.01
N PRO A 54 -15.96 1.21 4.27
CA PRO A 54 -15.70 2.19 5.32
C PRO A 54 -14.23 2.21 5.75
N GLY A 55 -13.87 3.22 6.54
CA GLY A 55 -12.55 3.42 7.13
C GLY A 55 -12.07 2.17 7.89
N PRO A 56 -10.83 1.70 7.65
CA PRO A 56 -10.32 0.44 8.20
C PRO A 56 -10.23 0.39 9.74
N VAL A 57 -10.12 1.53 10.40
CA VAL A 57 -9.89 1.67 11.85
C VAL A 57 -11.02 2.44 12.52
N THR A 58 -11.59 3.46 11.87
CA THR A 58 -12.69 4.25 12.45
C THR A 58 -14.08 3.84 11.95
N GLU A 59 -14.17 2.98 10.94
CA GLU A 59 -15.42 2.58 10.27
C GLU A 59 -16.23 3.75 9.67
N ARG A 60 -15.63 4.94 9.53
CA ARG A 60 -16.30 6.09 8.90
C ARG A 60 -16.61 5.82 7.42
N PHE A 61 -17.77 6.28 6.97
CA PHE A 61 -18.24 6.14 5.58
C PHE A 61 -18.13 7.42 4.75
N GLU A 62 -17.31 8.38 5.19
CA GLU A 62 -17.11 9.64 4.49
C GLU A 62 -16.41 9.42 3.14
N GLY A 63 -17.00 9.97 2.07
CA GLY A 63 -16.48 9.90 0.71
C GLY A 63 -16.71 11.22 -0.05
N PRO A 64 -15.86 11.56 -1.03
CA PRO A 64 -14.66 10.84 -1.46
C PRO A 64 -13.54 10.87 -0.42
N VAL A 65 -12.67 9.85 -0.43
CA VAL A 65 -11.53 9.81 0.49
C VAL A 65 -10.52 10.90 0.09
N THR A 66 -10.38 11.93 0.92
CA THR A 66 -9.39 13.00 0.76
C THR A 66 -8.07 12.64 1.44
N SER A 67 -7.00 13.37 1.13
CA SER A 67 -5.71 13.21 1.81
C SER A 67 -5.83 13.50 3.32
N ALA A 68 -6.61 14.51 3.70
CA ALA A 68 -6.89 14.84 5.10
C ALA A 68 -7.65 13.70 5.80
N LEU A 69 -8.63 13.08 5.14
CA LEU A 69 -9.35 11.94 5.69
C LEU A 69 -8.42 10.73 5.87
N ALA A 70 -7.58 10.44 4.87
CA ALA A 70 -6.57 9.38 4.97
C ALA A 70 -5.53 9.62 6.06
N GLU A 71 -5.12 10.88 6.27
CA GLU A 71 -4.21 11.26 7.36
C GLU A 71 -4.89 11.10 8.73
N SER A 72 -6.17 11.46 8.87
CA SER A 72 -6.93 11.21 10.11
C SER A 72 -7.08 9.73 10.44
N GLU A 73 -7.33 8.89 9.43
CA GLU A 73 -7.41 7.43 9.59
C GLU A 73 -6.03 6.84 9.95
N ARG A 74 -4.95 7.44 9.42
CA ARG A 74 -3.57 7.04 9.78
C ARG A 74 -3.30 7.35 11.25
N VAL A 75 -3.73 8.51 11.73
CA VAL A 75 -3.62 8.89 13.15
C VAL A 75 -4.45 7.96 14.02
N ALA A 76 -5.68 7.61 13.61
CA ALA A 76 -6.48 6.61 14.33
C ALA A 76 -5.75 5.26 14.43
N ALA A 77 -5.11 4.79 13.36
CA ALA A 77 -4.29 3.58 13.39
C ALA A 77 -3.06 3.74 14.30
N GLN A 78 -2.40 4.91 14.30
CA GLN A 78 -1.27 5.21 15.16
C GLN A 78 -1.65 5.20 16.64
N LEU A 79 -2.80 5.76 17.03
CA LEU A 79 -3.29 5.74 18.41
C LEU A 79 -3.41 4.31 18.95
N VAL A 80 -3.94 3.38 18.15
CA VAL A 80 -3.98 1.96 18.54
C VAL A 80 -2.58 1.41 18.76
N LEU A 81 -1.62 1.72 17.86
CA LEU A 81 -0.25 1.24 18.01
C LEU A 81 0.47 1.84 19.23
N ASP A 82 0.22 3.11 19.52
CA ASP A 82 0.78 3.84 20.66
C ASP A 82 0.25 3.32 21.99
N GLU A 83 -1.06 3.03 22.07
CA GLU A 83 -1.69 2.41 23.24
C GLU A 83 -1.01 1.06 23.57
N TRP A 84 -0.83 0.20 22.56
CA TRP A 84 -0.12 -1.07 22.71
C TRP A 84 1.36 -0.91 23.11
N ALA A 85 1.99 0.19 22.73
CA ALA A 85 3.38 0.49 23.07
C ALA A 85 3.54 1.21 24.42
N GLY A 86 2.45 1.62 25.06
CA GLY A 86 2.49 2.50 26.24
C GLY A 86 3.09 3.87 25.94
N ALA A 87 2.96 4.36 24.70
CA ALA A 87 3.51 5.63 24.29
C ALA A 87 2.68 6.82 24.82
N PRO A 88 3.27 8.02 24.93
CA PRO A 88 2.53 9.23 25.32
C PRO A 88 1.34 9.50 24.40
N ARG A 89 0.24 10.01 24.97
CA ARG A 89 -0.97 10.32 24.21
C ARG A 89 -0.70 11.43 23.18
N PHE A 90 -0.92 11.12 21.90
CA PHE A 90 -0.93 12.10 20.82
C PHE A 90 -2.24 12.92 20.83
N PRO A 91 -2.20 14.25 20.66
CA PRO A 91 -3.40 15.11 20.64
C PRO A 91 -4.16 14.96 19.31
N ALA A 92 -4.80 13.81 19.11
CA ALA A 92 -5.43 13.47 17.84
C ALA A 92 -6.64 14.32 17.46
N GLU A 93 -7.39 14.81 18.46
CA GLU A 93 -8.56 15.68 18.24
C GLU A 93 -8.14 17.02 17.64
N GLU A 94 -7.20 17.72 18.28
CA GLU A 94 -6.62 18.98 17.80
C GLU A 94 -6.01 18.81 16.40
N TYR A 95 -5.26 17.72 16.18
CA TYR A 95 -4.65 17.45 14.88
C TYR A 95 -5.69 17.19 13.77
N CYS A 96 -6.81 16.52 14.07
CA CYS A 96 -7.88 16.34 13.09
C CYS A 96 -8.59 17.67 12.77
N GLU A 97 -8.78 18.53 13.78
CA GLU A 97 -9.33 19.87 13.60
C GLU A 97 -8.45 20.72 12.68
N GLU A 98 -7.12 20.69 12.86
CA GLU A 98 -6.15 21.36 11.97
C GLU A 98 -6.23 20.86 10.51
N LEU A 99 -6.53 19.58 10.31
CA LEU A 99 -6.75 18.97 9.00
C LEU A 99 -8.13 19.31 8.41
N GLY A 100 -9.02 19.96 9.17
CA GLY A 100 -10.39 20.27 8.77
C GLY A 100 -11.30 19.05 8.71
N VAL A 101 -11.01 18.00 9.48
CA VAL A 101 -11.77 16.74 9.52
C VAL A 101 -12.23 16.41 10.92
N MET A 102 -13.42 15.82 11.05
CA MET A 102 -13.94 15.39 12.34
C MET A 102 -13.10 14.23 12.89
N PHE A 103 -12.66 14.36 14.14
CA PHE A 103 -12.06 13.25 14.87
C PHE A 103 -13.10 12.16 15.13
N VAL A 104 -12.72 10.91 14.86
CA VAL A 104 -13.50 9.72 15.20
C VAL A 104 -12.55 8.78 15.92
N ALA A 105 -12.92 8.35 17.12
CA ALA A 105 -12.11 7.44 17.91
C ALA A 105 -11.91 6.10 17.17
N PRO A 106 -10.72 5.48 17.28
CA PRO A 106 -10.50 4.13 16.76
C PRO A 106 -11.47 3.13 17.39
N ARG A 107 -12.01 2.20 16.59
CA ARG A 107 -12.73 1.05 17.14
C ARG A 107 -11.74 0.03 17.71
N PRO A 108 -12.19 -0.90 18.57
CA PRO A 108 -11.34 -2.00 19.03
C PRO A 108 -10.89 -2.88 17.86
N VAL A 109 -9.62 -2.77 17.46
CA VAL A 109 -8.96 -3.60 16.44
C VAL A 109 -7.66 -4.18 16.99
N SER A 110 -7.19 -5.28 16.41
CA SER A 110 -5.91 -5.86 16.82
C SER A 110 -4.74 -4.95 16.40
N ARG A 111 -3.61 -5.09 17.11
CA ARG A 111 -2.37 -4.39 16.79
C ARG A 111 -1.90 -4.66 15.35
N GLU A 112 -2.01 -5.91 14.89
CA GLU A 112 -1.59 -6.34 13.56
C GLU A 112 -2.44 -5.67 12.48
N TRP A 113 -3.76 -5.60 12.70
CA TRP A 113 -4.70 -4.91 11.81
C TRP A 113 -4.38 -3.41 11.70
N ALA A 114 -4.23 -2.74 12.85
CA ALA A 114 -3.87 -1.33 12.91
C ALA A 114 -2.51 -1.08 12.24
N SER A 115 -1.53 -1.98 12.42
CA SER A 115 -0.24 -1.92 11.76
C SER A 115 -0.36 -2.01 10.23
N GLY A 116 -1.19 -2.92 9.72
CA GLY A 116 -1.47 -3.05 8.29
C GLY A 116 -2.10 -1.79 7.69
N ALA A 117 -3.10 -1.24 8.38
CA ALA A 117 -3.74 0.00 7.98
C ALA A 117 -2.77 1.19 8.02
N HIS A 118 -2.07 1.37 9.14
CA HIS A 118 -1.08 2.43 9.33
C HIS A 118 0.00 2.42 8.26
N ARG A 119 0.58 1.25 7.97
CA ARG A 119 1.62 1.10 6.94
C ARG A 119 1.10 1.42 5.54
N THR A 120 -0.12 0.98 5.22
CA THR A 120 -0.75 1.24 3.93
C THR A 120 -1.03 2.72 3.73
N LEU A 121 -1.55 3.41 4.76
CA LEU A 121 -1.83 4.84 4.70
C LEU A 121 -0.56 5.68 4.60
N ARG A 122 0.49 5.34 5.38
CA ARG A 122 1.79 6.01 5.25
C ARG A 122 2.37 5.89 3.84
N TRP A 123 2.28 4.71 3.25
CA TRP A 123 2.73 4.46 1.89
C TRP A 123 1.91 5.27 0.86
N ALA A 124 0.58 5.26 0.98
CA ALA A 124 -0.33 6.00 0.10
C ALA A 124 -0.15 7.53 0.20
N LEU A 125 0.12 8.05 1.39
CA LEU A 125 0.35 9.48 1.67
C LEU A 125 1.80 9.94 1.38
N GLY A 126 2.71 9.03 1.01
CA GLY A 126 4.12 9.36 0.81
C GLY A 126 4.86 9.74 2.10
N ARG A 127 4.37 9.29 3.27
CA ARG A 127 4.94 9.57 4.59
C ARG A 127 6.03 8.54 4.93
N TYR A 128 7.16 8.65 4.24
CA TYR A 128 8.34 7.83 4.50
C TYR A 128 8.96 8.15 5.86
N GLY A 129 9.60 7.17 6.50
CA GLY A 129 10.31 7.37 7.77
C GLY A 129 11.48 8.34 7.62
N SER A 130 12.13 8.70 8.72
CA SER A 130 13.36 9.51 8.71
C SER A 130 14.49 8.90 7.88
N ASP A 131 14.42 7.60 7.60
CA ASP A 131 15.31 6.84 6.72
C ASP A 131 14.86 6.80 5.24
N GLY A 132 13.68 7.36 4.91
CA GLY A 132 13.07 7.33 3.59
C GLY A 132 12.48 5.98 3.18
N ARG A 133 12.37 4.97 4.08
CA ARG A 133 12.13 3.56 3.70
C ARG A 133 10.71 3.03 3.93
N VAL A 134 9.66 3.83 3.75
CA VAL A 134 8.31 3.22 3.69
C VAL A 134 8.04 2.69 2.29
N GLY A 135 8.55 1.49 2.01
CA GLY A 135 8.13 0.72 0.84
C GLY A 135 6.66 0.31 0.92
N PRO A 136 6.12 -0.31 -0.14
CA PRO A 136 4.74 -0.78 -0.15
C PRO A 136 4.44 -1.72 1.04
N PRO A 137 3.18 -1.77 1.51
CA PRO A 137 2.79 -2.58 2.67
C PRO A 137 2.97 -4.08 2.40
N VAL A 138 2.89 -4.50 1.14
CA VAL A 138 3.15 -5.86 0.65
C VAL A 138 4.05 -5.79 -0.58
N PRO A 139 4.74 -6.87 -0.99
CA PRO A 139 5.47 -6.91 -2.25
C PRO A 139 4.53 -6.66 -3.44
N LEU A 140 4.86 -5.71 -4.31
CA LEU A 140 4.04 -5.37 -5.49
C LEU A 140 4.75 -5.71 -6.80
N PRO A 141 4.01 -6.02 -7.88
CA PRO A 141 4.57 -6.03 -9.23
C PRO A 141 5.17 -4.66 -9.57
N ARG A 142 6.33 -4.65 -10.22
CA ARG A 142 6.87 -3.40 -10.79
C ARG A 142 6.18 -3.12 -12.12
N ARG A 143 5.42 -2.03 -12.17
CA ARG A 143 4.71 -1.55 -13.36
C ARG A 143 5.28 -0.22 -13.84
N ARG A 144 5.15 0.02 -15.15
CA ARG A 144 5.23 1.35 -15.75
C ARG A 144 3.93 2.12 -15.50
N ASP A 145 3.93 3.40 -15.86
CA ASP A 145 2.75 4.27 -15.73
C ASP A 145 1.57 3.80 -16.61
N ASP A 146 1.86 3.11 -17.72
CA ASP A 146 0.85 2.48 -18.58
C ASP A 146 0.27 1.16 -18.01
N GLY A 147 0.75 0.73 -16.84
CA GLY A 147 0.32 -0.48 -16.15
C GLY A 147 1.03 -1.77 -16.59
N SER A 148 1.85 -1.74 -17.65
CA SER A 148 2.64 -2.90 -18.08
C SER A 148 3.76 -3.23 -17.09
N LEU A 149 4.17 -4.51 -16.99
CA LEU A 149 5.31 -4.89 -16.16
C LEU A 149 6.63 -4.33 -16.71
N VAL A 150 7.50 -3.88 -15.81
CA VAL A 150 8.85 -3.44 -16.15
C VAL A 150 9.73 -4.68 -16.43
N PRO A 151 10.33 -4.80 -17.63
CA PRO A 151 11.18 -5.93 -17.98
C PRO A 151 12.55 -5.83 -17.31
N ALA A 152 13.25 -6.95 -17.23
CA ALA A 152 14.57 -7.03 -16.60
C ALA A 152 15.60 -6.08 -17.23
N ASP A 153 15.58 -5.90 -18.55
CA ASP A 153 16.52 -5.01 -19.24
C ASP A 153 16.37 -3.55 -18.81
N GLU A 154 15.14 -3.10 -18.60
CA GLU A 154 14.84 -1.74 -18.14
C GLU A 154 15.20 -1.55 -16.66
N LEU A 155 14.89 -2.54 -15.81
CA LEU A 155 15.32 -2.56 -14.41
C LEU A 155 16.84 -2.53 -14.29
N TYR A 156 17.54 -3.31 -15.11
CA TYR A 156 18.99 -3.33 -15.18
C TYR A 156 19.55 -1.98 -15.64
N GLY A 157 19.00 -1.40 -16.71
CA GLY A 157 19.38 -0.08 -17.21
C GLY A 157 19.19 1.04 -16.18
N ALA A 158 18.08 1.00 -15.43
CA ALA A 158 17.81 1.94 -14.35
C ALA A 158 18.81 1.78 -13.18
N SER A 159 19.15 0.54 -12.82
CA SER A 159 20.16 0.24 -11.79
C SER A 159 21.56 0.70 -12.20
N LEU A 160 21.96 0.48 -13.46
CA LEU A 160 23.22 0.99 -14.00
C LEU A 160 23.28 2.52 -13.94
N SER A 161 22.19 3.19 -14.35
CA SER A 161 22.11 4.66 -14.36
C SER A 161 22.26 5.24 -12.96
N ARG A 162 21.68 4.58 -11.95
CA ARG A 162 21.76 5.00 -10.54
C ARG A 162 23.13 4.75 -9.91
N ALA A 163 23.77 3.65 -10.26
CA ALA A 163 25.07 3.26 -9.69
C ALA A 163 26.22 4.17 -10.15
N GLY A 164 26.06 4.92 -11.25
CA GLY A 164 27.07 5.85 -11.75
C GLY A 164 28.18 5.18 -12.58
N ARG A 165 29.35 5.83 -12.70
CA ARG A 165 30.48 5.34 -13.52
C ARG A 165 31.38 4.40 -12.71
N MET A 166 32.03 3.46 -13.42
CA MET A 166 33.02 2.46 -12.96
C MET A 166 32.47 1.23 -12.20
N LEU A 167 31.44 0.57 -12.73
CA LEU A 167 31.10 -0.78 -12.30
C LEU A 167 31.97 -1.84 -12.98
N GLY A 168 32.60 -2.70 -12.19
CA GLY A 168 33.33 -3.88 -12.67
C GLY A 168 32.40 -5.00 -13.17
N PRO A 169 32.92 -6.02 -13.87
CA PRO A 169 32.10 -7.10 -14.42
C PRO A 169 31.24 -7.82 -13.39
N ALA A 170 31.77 -8.11 -12.20
CA ALA A 170 31.04 -8.81 -11.14
C ALA A 170 29.85 -7.99 -10.61
N GLN A 171 30.03 -6.68 -10.43
CA GLN A 171 28.95 -5.78 -9.98
C GLN A 171 27.84 -5.67 -11.03
N ARG A 172 28.21 -5.61 -12.32
CA ARG A 172 27.23 -5.63 -13.42
C ARG A 172 26.44 -6.94 -13.47
N ALA A 173 27.12 -8.07 -13.28
CA ALA A 173 26.47 -9.38 -13.23
C ALA A 173 25.47 -9.46 -12.07
N GLU A 174 25.82 -8.93 -10.90
CA GLU A 174 24.89 -8.90 -9.75
C GLU A 174 23.68 -7.99 -10.01
N LEU A 175 23.89 -6.76 -10.53
CA LEU A 175 22.77 -5.88 -10.90
C LEU A 175 21.85 -6.52 -11.95
N ARG A 176 22.42 -7.27 -12.90
CA ARG A 176 21.62 -8.01 -13.88
C ARG A 176 20.79 -9.10 -13.20
N ARG A 177 21.41 -9.88 -12.32
CA ARG A 177 20.74 -10.93 -11.56
C ARG A 177 19.60 -10.36 -10.71
N GLU A 178 19.81 -9.25 -10.01
CA GLU A 178 18.77 -8.56 -9.24
C GLU A 178 17.60 -8.10 -10.12
N ALA A 179 17.89 -7.57 -11.31
CA ALA A 179 16.88 -7.15 -12.27
C ALA A 179 16.05 -8.34 -12.80
N ASP A 180 16.70 -9.44 -13.17
CA ASP A 180 16.03 -10.67 -13.62
C ASP A 180 15.14 -11.25 -12.50
N LEU A 181 15.65 -11.31 -11.26
CA LEU A 181 14.88 -11.77 -10.11
C LEU A 181 13.66 -10.88 -9.81
N THR A 182 13.82 -9.57 -9.96
CA THR A 182 12.74 -8.59 -9.74
C THR A 182 11.66 -8.70 -10.83
N ALA A 183 12.05 -8.86 -12.09
CA ALA A 183 11.12 -9.07 -13.20
C ALA A 183 10.34 -10.38 -13.02
N ALA A 184 11.03 -11.48 -12.72
CA ALA A 184 10.39 -12.79 -12.48
C ALA A 184 9.44 -12.74 -11.26
N ARG A 185 9.83 -12.03 -10.18
CA ARG A 185 8.93 -11.80 -9.04
C ARG A 185 7.70 -11.00 -9.46
N SER A 186 7.86 -9.94 -10.25
CA SER A 186 6.75 -9.10 -10.71
C SER A 186 5.75 -9.89 -11.56
N GLN A 187 6.23 -10.76 -12.45
CA GLN A 187 5.38 -11.66 -13.23
C GLN A 187 4.57 -12.62 -12.35
N ARG A 188 5.20 -13.23 -11.33
CA ARG A 188 4.48 -14.10 -10.39
C ARG A 188 3.42 -13.34 -9.59
N LEU A 189 3.74 -12.14 -9.12
CA LEU A 189 2.79 -11.31 -8.37
C LEU A 189 1.62 -10.87 -9.25
N GLU A 190 1.87 -10.46 -10.50
CA GLU A 190 0.80 -10.13 -11.45
C GLU A 190 -0.11 -11.34 -11.74
N ALA A 191 0.48 -12.51 -12.01
CA ALA A 191 -0.29 -13.72 -12.22
C ALA A 191 -1.19 -14.04 -11.01
N ARG A 192 -0.69 -13.82 -9.79
CA ARG A 192 -1.45 -13.97 -8.55
C ARG A 192 -2.59 -12.96 -8.42
N VAL A 193 -2.36 -11.69 -8.75
CA VAL A 193 -3.42 -10.66 -8.79
C VAL A 193 -4.53 -11.08 -9.75
N LEU A 194 -4.19 -11.48 -10.98
CA LEU A 194 -5.15 -11.91 -11.98
C LEU A 194 -5.93 -13.17 -11.56
N GLU A 195 -5.26 -14.12 -10.91
CA GLU A 195 -5.90 -15.31 -10.35
C GLU A 195 -6.96 -14.94 -9.30
N LEU A 196 -6.61 -14.08 -8.34
CA LEU A 196 -7.49 -13.65 -7.27
C LEU A 196 -8.70 -12.86 -7.80
N GLN A 197 -8.48 -11.98 -8.78
CA GLN A 197 -9.55 -11.25 -9.47
C GLN A 197 -10.53 -12.19 -10.17
N ARG A 198 -10.03 -13.19 -10.90
CA ARG A 198 -10.87 -14.20 -11.56
C ARG A 198 -11.66 -15.04 -10.56
N ALA A 199 -11.02 -15.44 -9.46
CA ALA A 199 -11.68 -16.20 -8.39
C ALA A 199 -12.81 -15.40 -7.74
N ALA A 200 -12.60 -14.09 -7.53
CA ALA A 200 -13.63 -13.20 -6.98
C ALA A 200 -14.77 -12.90 -7.96
N SER A 201 -14.53 -12.97 -9.28
CA SER A 201 -15.56 -12.72 -10.30
C SER A 201 -16.47 -13.93 -10.58
N ARG A 202 -16.14 -15.11 -10.03
CA ARG A 202 -16.88 -16.36 -10.22
C ARG A 202 -17.75 -16.76 -9.03
N GLY A 203 -17.58 -16.09 -7.89
CA GLY A 203 -18.42 -16.26 -6.70
C GLY A 203 -19.44 -15.14 -6.62
#